data_AF-A0A7C1S2M5-F1
#
_entry.id   AF-A0A7C1S2M5-F1
#
_cell.length_a   1.000
_cell.length_b   1.000
_cell.length_c   1.000
_cell.angle_alpha   90.00
_cell.angle_beta   90.00
_cell.angle_gamma   90.00
#
_symmetry.space_group_name_H-M   'P 1'
#
loop_
_entity.id
_entity.type
_entity.pdbx_description
1 polymer ?
#
loop_
_entity_poly.entity_id
_entity_poly.type
_entity_poly.pdbx_seq_one_letter_code
_entity_poly.pdbx_strand_id
1 'polypeptide(L)' 'MAKQQSGRILNFVAWLTGVIVSLAVGFALISGTLSVPWIGIVNEIAGWVVIITTIISALLALLRH' A
#
# COMPACT_ATOMS: atom_id res chain seq x y z
N MET A 1 10.53 -18.26 25.11
CA MET A 1 10.40 -18.31 23.63
C MET A 1 9.07 -17.76 23.09
N ALA A 2 8.14 -17.26 23.94
CA ALA A 2 6.84 -16.73 23.50
C ALA A 2 6.86 -15.37 22.76
N LYS A 3 7.92 -14.55 22.92
CA LYS A 3 8.02 -13.23 22.26
C LYS A 3 8.14 -13.30 20.73
N GLN A 4 8.67 -14.38 20.18
CA GLN A 4 8.92 -14.49 18.72
C GLN A 4 7.63 -14.76 17.92
N GLN A 5 6.64 -15.46 18.49
CA GLN A 5 5.41 -15.80 17.78
C GLN A 5 4.48 -14.59 17.64
N SER A 6 4.39 -13.74 18.67
CA SER A 6 3.66 -12.46 18.59
C SER A 6 4.28 -11.52 17.55
N GLY A 7 5.60 -11.50 17.41
CA GLY A 7 6.28 -10.65 16.43
C GLY A 7 5.91 -10.98 14.98
N ARG A 8 5.68 -12.25 14.64
CA ARG A 8 5.33 -12.67 13.27
C ARG A 8 3.92 -12.24 12.88
N ILE A 9 2.96 -12.38 13.79
CA ILE A 9 1.56 -11.99 13.56
C ILE A 9 1.45 -10.46 13.47
N LEU A 10 2.13 -9.74 14.38
CA LEU A 10 2.15 -8.27 14.35
C LEU A 10 2.80 -7.73 13.08
N ASN A 11 3.89 -8.35 12.60
CA ASN A 11 4.50 -7.99 11.31
C ASN A 11 3.56 -8.24 10.13
N PHE A 12 2.84 -9.36 10.12
CA PHE A 12 1.85 -9.65 9.08
C PHE A 12 0.72 -8.62 9.06
N VAL A 13 0.17 -8.30 10.24
CA VAL A 13 -0.89 -7.30 10.37
C VAL A 13 -0.39 -5.94 9.92
N ALA A 14 0.79 -5.51 10.36
CA ALA A 14 1.37 -4.23 9.94
C ALA A 14 1.62 -4.16 8.42
N TRP A 15 2.13 -5.24 7.82
CA TRP A 15 2.28 -5.34 6.36
C TRP A 15 0.92 -5.25 5.65
N LEU A 16 -0.08 -6.01 6.10
CA LEU A 16 -1.41 -6.05 5.49
C LEU A 16 -2.09 -4.67 5.59
N THR A 17 -2.01 -4.02 6.76
CA THR A 17 -2.49 -2.65 6.95
C THR A 17 -1.79 -1.69 5.98
N GLY A 18 -0.47 -1.80 5.82
CA GLY A 18 0.28 -0.99 4.85
C GLY A 18 -0.19 -1.20 3.41
N VAL A 19 -0.42 -2.44 2.98
CA VAL A 19 -0.94 -2.75 1.65
C VAL A 19 -2.33 -2.14 1.42
N ILE A 20 -3.24 -2.29 2.38
CA ILE A 20 -4.61 -1.76 2.28
C ILE A 20 -4.59 -0.22 2.22
N VAL A 21 -3.81 0.44 3.08
CA VAL A 21 -3.70 1.91 3.08
C VAL A 21 -3.11 2.42 1.78
N SER A 22 -2.03 1.80 1.26
CA SER A 22 -1.43 2.22 -0.01
C SER A 22 -2.39 2.06 -1.20
N LEU A 23 -3.14 0.96 -1.27
CA LEU A 23 -4.16 0.79 -2.30
C LEU A 23 -5.29 1.82 -2.16
N ALA A 24 -5.78 2.08 -0.95
CA ALA A 24 -6.81 3.08 -0.70
C ALA A 24 -6.36 4.49 -1.15
N VAL A 25 -5.12 4.89 -0.83
CA VAL A 25 -4.54 6.16 -1.28
C VAL A 25 -4.40 6.19 -2.81
N GLY A 26 -3.88 5.12 -3.41
CA GLY A 26 -3.74 5.02 -4.86
C GLY A 26 -5.06 5.17 -5.61
N PHE A 27 -6.11 4.47 -5.16
CA PHE A 27 -7.45 4.61 -5.73
C PHE A 27 -8.05 6.00 -5.48
N ALA A 28 -7.87 6.57 -4.28
CA ALA A 28 -8.36 7.91 -3.96
C ALA A 28 -7.70 9.01 -4.82
N LEU A 29 -6.43 8.82 -5.20
CA LEU A 29 -5.70 9.70 -6.12
C LEU A 29 -6.21 9.59 -7.57
N ILE A 30 -6.53 8.38 -8.04
CA ILE A 30 -7.09 8.15 -9.39
C ILE A 30 -8.53 8.65 -9.49
N SER A 31 -9.38 8.36 -8.51
CA SER A 31 -10.79 8.77 -8.52
C SER A 31 -11.01 10.26 -8.25
N GLY A 32 -9.94 11.05 -8.05
CA GLY A 32 -10.01 12.48 -7.77
C GLY A 32 -10.60 12.83 -6.39
N THR A 33 -10.99 11.82 -5.59
CA THR A 33 -11.50 11.98 -4.22
C THR A 33 -10.46 12.61 -3.29
N LEU A 34 -9.18 12.34 -3.54
CA LEU A 34 -8.06 12.97 -2.87
C LEU A 34 -7.29 13.84 -3.88
N SER A 35 -7.75 15.06 -4.08
CA SER A 35 -7.08 16.03 -4.95
C SER A 35 -6.03 16.79 -4.14
N VAL A 36 -4.74 16.51 -4.37
CA VAL A 36 -3.67 17.30 -3.72
C VAL A 36 -3.63 18.68 -4.39
N PRO A 37 -3.84 19.81 -3.67
CA PRO A 37 -4.13 21.13 -4.26
C PRO A 37 -3.01 21.79 -5.10
N TRP A 38 -1.96 21.07 -5.46
CA TRP A 38 -0.75 21.60 -6.09
C TRP A 38 -0.22 20.72 -7.23
N ILE A 39 -0.81 19.55 -7.45
CA ILE A 39 -0.20 18.47 -8.24
C ILE A 39 -0.97 18.20 -9.56
N GLY A 40 -2.21 18.69 -9.69
CA GLY A 40 -2.98 18.64 -10.95
C GLY A 40 -3.03 17.24 -11.56
N ILE A 41 -2.67 17.11 -12.84
CA ILE A 41 -2.71 15.84 -13.59
C ILE A 41 -1.71 14.78 -13.07
N VAL A 42 -0.68 15.19 -12.33
CA VAL A 42 0.32 14.28 -11.75
C VAL A 42 -0.29 13.46 -10.60
N ASN A 43 -1.44 13.88 -10.06
CA ASN A 43 -2.15 13.17 -9.00
C ASN A 43 -2.65 11.79 -9.46
N GLU A 44 -3.18 11.70 -10.69
CA GLU A 44 -3.64 10.43 -11.27
C GLU A 44 -2.46 9.49 -11.58
N ILE A 45 -1.36 10.05 -12.11
CA ILE A 45 -0.12 9.31 -12.39
C ILE A 45 0.46 8.73 -11.08
N ALA A 46 0.49 9.54 -10.02
CA ALA A 46 0.96 9.10 -8.72
C ALA A 46 0.10 7.96 -8.16
N GLY A 47 -1.23 8.03 -8.32
CA GLY A 47 -2.14 6.95 -7.91
C GLY A 47 -1.84 5.62 -8.60
N TRP A 48 -1.62 5.63 -9.92
CA TRP A 48 -1.24 4.45 -10.67
C TRP A 48 0.13 3.87 -10.26
N VAL A 49 1.12 4.73 -10.02
CA VAL A 49 2.44 4.30 -9.52
C VAL A 49 2.33 3.60 -8.17
N VAL A 50 1.54 4.18 -7.24
CA VAL A 50 1.31 3.60 -5.92
C VAL A 50 0.63 2.24 -6.03
N ILE A 51 -0.40 2.11 -6.86
CA ILE A 51 -1.09 0.83 -7.05
C ILE A 51 -0.15 -0.24 -7.61
N ILE A 52 0.59 0.07 -8.67
CA ILE A 52 1.49 -0.90 -9.32
C ILE A 52 2.58 -1.35 -8.34
N THR A 53 3.24 -0.41 -7.67
CA THR A 53 4.31 -0.71 -6.71
C THR A 53 3.78 -1.47 -5.49
N THR A 54 2.55 -1.20 -5.06
CA THR A 54 1.88 -1.92 -3.96
C THR A 54 1.53 -3.34 -4.37
N ILE A 55 0.97 -3.55 -5.57
CA ILE A 55 0.67 -4.88 -6.10
C ILE A 55 1.95 -5.70 -6.23
N ILE A 56 2.99 -5.13 -6.82
CA ILE A 56 4.30 -5.78 -6.97
C ILE A 56 4.85 -6.15 -5.59
N SER A 57 4.86 -5.21 -4.64
CA SER A 57 5.34 -5.48 -3.27
C SER A 57 4.53 -6.55 -2.55
N ALA A 58 3.20 -6.55 -2.73
CA ALA A 58 2.32 -7.54 -2.12
C ALA A 58 2.56 -8.94 -2.71
N LEU A 59 2.70 -9.04 -4.04
CA LEU A 59 3.01 -10.29 -4.73
C LEU A 59 4.39 -10.83 -4.34
N LEU A 60 5.41 -9.97 -4.31
CA LEU A 60 6.76 -10.33 -3.84
C LEU A 60 6.75 -10.81 -2.39
N ALA A 61 6.00 -10.14 -1.52
CA ALA A 61 5.85 -10.56 -0.13
C ALA A 61 5.17 -11.93 -0.02
N LEU A 62 4.19 -12.23 -0.88
CA LEU A 62 3.53 -13.54 -0.94
C LEU A 62 4.46 -14.64 -1.48
N LEU A 63 5.24 -14.33 -2.53
CA LEU A 63 6.14 -15.28 -3.19
C LEU A 63 7.43 -15.56 -2.39
N ARG A 64 7.84 -14.61 -1.55
CA ARG A 64 9.05 -14.68 -0.71
C ARG A 64 8.73 -15.07 0.73
N HIS A 65 7.46 -15.29 1.05
CA HIS A 65 7.04 -15.99 2.27
C HIS A 65 7.23 -17.50 2.10
#